data_AF-A0A9W6B8B1-F1
#
_entry.id   AF-A0A9W6B8B1-F1
#
_cell.length_a   1.000
_cell.length_b   1.000
_cell.length_c   1.000
_cell.angle_alpha   90.00
_cell.angle_beta   90.00
_cell.angle_gamma   90.00
#
_symmetry.space_group_name_H-M   'P 1'
#
loop_
_entity.id
_entity.type
_entity.pdbx_description
1 polymer ?
#
loop_
_entity_poly.entity_id
_entity_poly.type
_entity_poly.pdbx_seq_one_letter_code
_entity_poly.pdbx_strand_id
1 'polypeptide(L)'
;MLQSHRLTGMQGNGARSKTHRGAFKAAALAPRPNARLRLRIRAEASPTATTDPKALYADLDTVCDNLRRAPSTMRLEFSGPVLETYQQLAAAGVATKWGSALTEALRRRNVFIGELRQVGIKHPDKIAVPSVRNDAAFLFSVVASTSILAVLAGQLPGDWGFFSSYLIGGITLAVLAVGSTAPGLLAVLIDKFSQVFPDYRDRVLKHEAAHFLLGYLLGVPVTGYSVELGREHTEFAEAKLQQRIIERTLSDEEIDSLALVAVAGIAAEGREYEEVMGQTADLFDLQRLLLRSRTRLSDAQQQNVTRWAVWAAAGLLRTHAKEHGALVEAMRRGASMAECVQAIEAADK
;
A
#
# COMPACT_ATOMS: atom_id res chain seq x y z
N MET A 1 -22.95 48.60 -5.71
CA MET A 1 -24.22 48.79 -6.45
C MET A 1 -25.15 47.71 -5.92
N LEU A 2 -26.19 47.98 -5.13
CA LEU A 2 -27.01 49.20 -5.01
C LEU A 2 -26.58 50.22 -3.93
N GLN A 3 -27.00 51.45 -4.23
CA GLN A 3 -26.97 52.79 -3.58
C GLN A 3 -26.74 52.88 -2.07
N SER A 4 -25.73 53.63 -1.58
CA SER A 4 -25.54 55.10 -1.52
C SER A 4 -26.12 55.76 -0.26
N HIS A 5 -25.27 55.95 0.75
CA HIS A 5 -25.34 57.10 1.66
C HIS A 5 -23.93 57.67 1.84
N ARG A 6 -23.75 58.92 1.37
CA ARG A 6 -22.68 59.84 1.76
C ARG A 6 -23.06 60.45 3.12
N LEU A 7 -22.06 60.64 3.97
CA LEU A 7 -21.81 61.83 4.81
C LEU A 7 -20.29 61.80 5.14
N THR A 8 -19.44 62.65 4.55
CA THR A 8 -18.84 63.86 5.20
C THR A 8 -18.40 63.58 6.64
N GLY A 9 -17.14 63.66 7.06
CA GLY A 9 -16.02 64.50 6.63
C GLY A 9 -15.51 65.21 7.89
N MET A 10 -14.23 65.07 8.25
CA MET A 10 -13.55 66.09 9.07
C MET A 10 -12.04 65.96 8.99
N GLN A 11 -11.43 67.05 8.51
CA GLN A 11 -10.02 67.38 8.53
C GLN A 11 -9.52 67.69 9.95
N GLY A 12 -8.20 67.62 10.12
CA GLY A 12 -7.44 68.43 11.08
C GLY A 12 -6.72 67.61 12.14
N ASN A 13 -5.54 67.99 12.61
CA ASN A 13 -4.56 68.98 12.19
C ASN A 13 -3.27 68.63 12.97
N GLY A 14 -2.12 69.02 12.45
CA GLY A 14 -0.81 68.65 12.99
C GLY A 14 -0.49 69.16 14.40
N ALA A 15 0.56 68.59 14.99
CA ALA A 15 1.34 69.25 16.03
C ALA A 15 2.81 68.82 15.95
N ARG A 16 3.66 69.79 15.60
CA ARG A 16 5.12 69.78 15.77
C ARG A 16 5.47 70.03 17.24
N SER A 17 6.53 69.39 17.73
CA SER A 17 7.41 69.90 18.81
C SER A 17 8.71 69.07 18.80
N LYS A 18 9.79 69.53 18.17
CA LYS A 18 10.94 70.30 18.70
C LYS A 18 11.62 69.74 19.98
N THR A 19 12.76 69.08 19.71
CA THR A 19 14.09 69.20 20.35
C THR A 19 14.26 68.90 21.84
N HIS A 20 15.12 67.91 22.13
CA HIS A 20 16.23 68.11 23.05
C HIS A 20 17.49 67.37 22.57
N ARG A 21 18.57 68.13 22.42
CA ARG A 21 19.94 67.66 22.15
C ARG A 21 20.50 67.02 23.42
N GLY A 22 21.00 65.80 23.32
CA GLY A 22 21.91 65.19 24.28
C GLY A 22 23.10 64.63 23.51
N ALA A 23 24.26 65.29 23.63
CA ALA A 23 25.50 64.87 23.00
C ALA A 23 26.08 63.67 23.76
N PHE A 24 26.33 62.56 23.07
CA PHE A 24 27.31 61.56 23.53
C PHE A 24 28.19 61.11 22.36
N LYS A 25 29.49 61.09 22.68
CA LYS A 25 30.65 60.96 21.80
C LYS A 25 30.64 59.68 20.98
N ALA A 26 31.09 59.80 19.73
CA ALA A 26 31.44 58.69 18.86
C ALA A 26 32.59 57.87 19.46
N ALA A 27 32.34 56.58 19.70
CA ALA A 27 33.37 55.57 19.86
C ALA A 27 33.34 54.69 18.61
N ALA A 28 34.38 54.77 17.80
CA ALA A 28 34.58 53.93 16.63
C ALA A 28 34.80 52.48 17.06
N LEU A 29 33.86 51.59 16.76
CA LEU A 29 34.05 50.15 16.88
C LEU A 29 34.52 49.60 15.53
N ALA A 30 35.72 49.00 15.52
CA ALA A 30 36.30 48.37 14.34
C ALA A 30 35.44 47.20 13.82
N PRO A 31 35.41 46.94 12.50
CA PRO A 31 34.69 45.81 11.94
C PRO A 31 35.41 44.50 12.34
N ARG A 32 34.69 43.62 13.05
CA ARG A 32 35.16 42.25 13.35
C ARG A 32 35.20 41.43 12.05
N PRO A 33 36.27 40.67 11.78
CA PRO A 33 36.31 39.79 10.62
C PRO A 33 35.34 38.62 10.81
N ASN A 34 34.48 38.39 9.81
CA ASN A 34 33.63 37.22 9.71
C ASN A 34 34.48 35.97 9.52
N ALA A 35 34.85 35.30 10.60
CA ALA A 35 35.40 33.95 10.57
C ALA A 35 34.27 32.97 10.23
N ARG A 36 34.04 32.74 8.92
CA ARG A 36 33.28 31.59 8.46
C ARG A 36 34.09 30.33 8.77
N LEU A 37 33.78 29.70 9.91
CA LEU A 37 34.27 28.36 10.24
C LEU A 37 33.70 27.39 9.20
N ARG A 38 34.45 27.13 8.12
CA ARG A 38 34.13 26.05 7.19
C ARG A 38 34.47 24.74 7.89
N LEU A 39 33.48 24.17 8.58
CA LEU A 39 33.52 22.78 9.04
C LEU A 39 33.55 21.89 7.80
N ARG A 40 34.75 21.56 7.32
CA ARG A 40 34.92 20.46 6.37
C ARG A 40 34.69 19.18 7.16
N ILE A 41 33.44 18.71 7.15
CA ILE A 41 33.13 17.33 7.49
C ILE A 41 33.77 16.49 6.38
N ARG A 42 35.01 16.06 6.60
CA ARG A 42 35.58 14.95 5.86
C ARG A 42 34.81 13.73 6.36
N ALA A 43 33.88 13.24 5.54
CA ALA A 43 33.32 11.91 5.74
C ALA A 43 34.48 10.93 5.59
N GLU A 44 35.10 10.55 6.70
CA GLU A 44 35.88 9.33 6.77
C GLU A 44 34.88 8.19 6.65
N ALA A 45 34.82 7.60 5.45
CA ALA A 45 34.23 6.30 5.27
C ALA A 45 34.96 5.34 6.22
N SER A 46 34.27 4.95 7.29
CA SER A 46 34.73 3.84 8.11
C SER A 46 34.88 2.61 7.21
N PRO A 47 35.95 1.81 7.37
CA PRO A 47 36.12 0.62 6.57
C PRO A 47 34.91 -0.28 6.83
N THR A 48 34.18 -0.59 5.76
CA THR A 48 33.09 -1.57 5.77
C THR A 48 33.67 -2.88 6.30
N ALA A 49 33.36 -3.19 7.57
CA ALA A 49 33.48 -4.56 8.04
C ALA A 49 32.72 -5.41 7.02
N THR A 50 33.40 -6.40 6.47
CA THR A 50 32.84 -7.30 5.46
C THR A 50 31.84 -8.18 6.20
N THR A 51 30.65 -7.64 6.44
CA THR A 51 29.57 -8.37 7.10
C THR A 51 29.13 -9.46 6.14
N ASP A 52 29.19 -10.72 6.57
CA ASP A 52 28.76 -11.87 5.77
C ASP A 52 27.31 -11.63 5.30
N PRO A 53 27.03 -11.63 3.98
CA PRO A 53 25.68 -11.46 3.44
C PRO A 53 24.66 -12.42 4.08
N LYS A 54 25.07 -13.64 4.43
CA LYS A 54 24.18 -14.62 5.08
C LYS A 54 23.75 -14.17 6.48
N ALA A 55 24.65 -13.55 7.24
CA ALA A 55 24.33 -13.04 8.57
C ALA A 55 23.30 -11.90 8.49
N LEU A 56 23.49 -10.97 7.54
CA LEU A 56 22.54 -9.85 7.33
C LEU A 56 21.13 -10.33 6.95
N TYR A 57 21.04 -11.40 6.15
CA TYR A 57 19.76 -12.02 5.81
C TYR A 57 19.12 -12.74 7.01
N ALA A 58 19.91 -13.44 7.82
CA ALA A 58 19.41 -14.06 9.06
C ALA A 58 18.90 -13.03 10.08
N ASP A 59 19.55 -11.86 10.15
CA ASP A 59 19.11 -10.74 10.97
C ASP A 59 17.75 -10.22 10.50
N LEU A 60 17.51 -10.14 9.19
CA LEU A 60 16.21 -9.71 8.63
C LEU A 60 15.07 -10.65 9.07
N ASP A 61 15.28 -11.97 8.96
CA ASP A 61 14.27 -12.94 9.40
C ASP A 61 14.02 -12.83 10.91
N THR A 62 15.07 -12.67 11.70
CA THR A 62 14.97 -12.53 13.16
C THR A 62 14.15 -11.30 13.55
N VAL A 63 14.42 -10.16 12.92
CA VAL A 63 13.73 -8.91 13.24
C VAL A 63 12.26 -8.95 12.77
N CYS A 64 11.98 -9.52 11.59
CA CYS A 64 10.60 -9.73 11.12
C CYS A 64 9.82 -10.68 12.04
N ASP A 65 10.44 -11.77 12.50
CA ASP A 65 9.82 -12.70 13.44
C ASP A 65 9.53 -12.07 14.81
N ASN A 66 10.45 -11.22 15.30
CA ASN A 66 10.24 -10.47 16.54
C ASN A 66 9.03 -9.53 16.42
N LEU A 67 8.90 -8.82 15.30
CA LEU A 67 7.73 -7.98 15.04
C LEU A 67 6.43 -8.80 14.92
N ARG A 68 6.48 -9.97 14.27
CA ARG A 68 5.31 -10.86 14.16
C ARG A 68 4.82 -11.33 15.53
N ARG A 69 5.74 -11.60 16.46
CA ARG A 69 5.43 -12.05 17.83
C ARG A 69 5.09 -10.90 18.79
N ALA A 70 5.37 -9.66 18.41
CA ALA A 70 5.13 -8.50 19.26
C ALA A 70 3.63 -8.27 19.52
N PRO A 71 3.23 -7.89 20.74
CA PRO A 71 1.88 -7.40 21.01
C PRO A 71 1.54 -6.20 20.12
N SER A 72 0.26 -6.06 19.74
CA SER A 72 -0.20 -4.99 18.85
C SER A 72 0.16 -3.58 19.33
N THR A 73 0.26 -3.36 20.64
CA THR A 73 0.64 -2.07 21.24
C THR A 73 2.12 -1.72 21.08
N MET A 74 2.99 -2.71 20.83
CA MET A 74 4.45 -2.53 20.72
C MET A 74 4.95 -2.65 19.28
N ARG A 75 4.10 -3.00 18.31
CA ARG A 75 4.51 -3.22 16.92
C ARG A 75 5.30 -2.06 16.31
N LEU A 76 4.97 -0.82 16.68
CA LEU A 76 5.72 0.36 16.27
C LEU A 76 7.20 0.32 16.70
N GLU A 77 7.48 -0.07 17.94
CA GLU A 77 8.86 -0.16 18.47
C GLU A 77 9.67 -1.25 17.74
N PHE A 78 9.02 -2.38 17.43
CA PHE A 78 9.67 -3.50 16.74
C PHE A 78 9.83 -3.29 15.22
N SER A 79 9.13 -2.32 14.65
CA SER A 79 9.18 -2.05 13.21
C SER A 79 10.35 -1.16 12.77
N GLY A 80 10.92 -0.36 13.68
CA GLY A 80 12.11 0.47 13.42
C GLY A 80 13.34 -0.37 13.04
N PRO A 81 13.68 -1.40 13.83
CA PRO A 81 14.77 -2.32 13.51
C PRO A 81 14.65 -2.97 12.12
N VAL A 82 13.44 -3.25 11.64
CA VAL A 82 13.24 -3.85 10.30
C VAL A 82 13.78 -2.91 9.22
N LEU A 83 13.43 -1.62 9.31
CA LEU A 83 13.90 -0.60 8.37
C LEU A 83 15.42 -0.47 8.41
N GLU A 84 16.02 -0.50 9.61
CA GLU A 84 17.46 -0.45 9.81
C GLU A 84 18.15 -1.64 9.14
N THR A 85 17.61 -2.86 9.25
CA THR A 85 18.18 -4.04 8.60
C THR A 85 18.13 -3.94 7.07
N TYR A 86 17.03 -3.44 6.48
CA TYR A 86 16.98 -3.18 5.03
C TYR A 86 18.01 -2.12 4.60
N GLN A 87 18.20 -1.07 5.39
CA GLN A 87 19.22 -0.05 5.13
C GLN A 87 20.64 -0.60 5.23
N GLN A 88 20.91 -1.49 6.19
CA GLN A 88 22.19 -2.19 6.34
C GLN A 88 22.46 -3.12 5.16
N LEU A 89 21.47 -3.90 4.72
CA LEU A 89 21.55 -4.74 3.52
C LEU A 89 21.87 -3.92 2.26
N ALA A 90 21.23 -2.75 2.11
CA ALA A 90 21.50 -1.84 1.00
C ALA A 90 22.91 -1.22 1.09
N ALA A 91 23.33 -0.77 2.29
CA ALA A 91 24.65 -0.19 2.53
C ALA A 91 25.80 -1.18 2.33
N ALA A 92 25.56 -2.46 2.63
CA ALA A 92 26.49 -3.56 2.36
C ALA A 92 26.57 -3.96 0.88
N GLY A 93 25.74 -3.37 0.00
CA GLY A 93 25.66 -3.71 -1.42
C GLY A 93 25.01 -5.07 -1.71
N VAL A 94 24.32 -5.65 -0.73
CA VAL A 94 23.64 -6.95 -0.84
C VAL A 94 22.24 -6.78 -1.41
N ALA A 95 21.52 -5.73 -1.00
CA ALA A 95 20.18 -5.38 -1.50
C ALA A 95 20.26 -4.20 -2.49
N THR A 96 20.65 -4.49 -3.73
CA THR A 96 20.93 -3.47 -4.75
C THR A 96 19.67 -2.83 -5.34
N LYS A 97 18.56 -3.59 -5.37
CA LYS A 97 17.27 -3.11 -5.91
C LYS A 97 16.39 -2.48 -4.83
N TRP A 98 16.81 -2.49 -3.57
CA TRP A 98 16.08 -1.85 -2.48
C TRP A 98 16.01 -0.33 -2.69
N GLY A 99 14.80 0.21 -2.81
CA GLY A 99 14.59 1.65 -3.02
C GLY A 99 15.12 2.19 -4.36
N SER A 100 15.50 1.33 -5.31
CA SER A 100 16.11 1.74 -6.57
C SER A 100 15.11 2.27 -7.59
N ALA A 101 13.81 1.98 -7.43
CA ALA A 101 12.79 2.32 -8.42
C ALA A 101 12.31 3.77 -8.35
N LEU A 102 12.49 4.45 -7.20
CA LEU A 102 12.15 5.87 -7.01
C LEU A 102 13.07 6.77 -7.85
N THR A 103 12.78 6.84 -9.14
CA THR A 103 13.47 7.66 -10.12
C THR A 103 12.62 8.86 -10.49
N GLU A 104 13.24 9.93 -10.97
CA GLU A 104 12.56 11.14 -11.44
C GLU A 104 11.48 10.83 -12.52
N ALA A 105 11.66 9.73 -13.27
CA ALA A 105 10.71 9.25 -14.27
C ALA A 105 9.37 8.77 -13.70
N LEU A 106 9.32 8.41 -12.41
CA LEU A 106 8.09 8.03 -11.72
C LEU A 106 7.34 9.24 -11.13
N ARG A 107 7.74 10.50 -11.37
CA ARG A 107 6.98 11.63 -10.81
C ARG A 107 5.52 11.65 -11.26
N ARG A 108 4.66 12.03 -10.33
CA ARG A 108 3.21 12.18 -10.54
C ARG A 108 2.93 13.03 -11.78
N ARG A 109 2.12 12.50 -12.68
CA ARG A 109 1.63 13.20 -13.87
C ARG A 109 0.16 12.90 -14.13
N ASN A 110 -0.44 13.64 -15.04
CA ASN A 110 -1.77 13.29 -15.52
C ASN A 110 -1.69 12.05 -16.41
N VAL A 111 -2.51 11.05 -16.09
CA VAL A 111 -2.59 9.79 -16.82
C VAL A 111 -4.02 9.54 -17.25
N PHE A 112 -4.20 9.31 -18.56
CA PHE A 112 -5.49 8.98 -19.14
C PHE A 112 -5.73 7.47 -19.14
N ILE A 113 -7.01 7.07 -19.15
CA ILE A 113 -7.41 5.66 -19.11
C ILE A 113 -6.79 4.82 -20.26
N GLY A 114 -6.59 5.43 -21.43
CA GLY A 114 -5.98 4.76 -22.60
C GLY A 114 -4.50 4.40 -22.40
N GLU A 115 -3.77 5.15 -21.57
CA GLU A 115 -2.36 4.87 -21.27
C GLU A 115 -2.18 3.62 -20.41
N LEU A 116 -3.21 3.24 -19.64
CA LEU A 116 -3.19 2.00 -18.85
C LEU A 116 -3.06 0.76 -19.75
N ARG A 117 -3.67 0.78 -20.94
CA ARG A 117 -3.53 -0.31 -21.92
C ARG A 117 -2.09 -0.44 -22.42
N GLN A 118 -1.35 0.66 -22.53
CA GLN A 118 0.03 0.67 -23.03
C GLN A 118 1.02 0.02 -22.06
N VAL A 119 0.70 -0.03 -20.77
CA VAL A 119 1.48 -0.74 -19.74
C VAL A 119 1.01 -2.18 -19.52
N GLY A 120 0.05 -2.63 -20.34
CA GLY A 120 -0.44 -4.00 -20.37
C GLY A 120 -1.66 -4.27 -19.52
N ILE A 121 -2.35 -3.25 -18.98
CA ILE A 121 -3.64 -3.44 -18.31
C ILE A 121 -4.68 -3.84 -19.37
N LYS A 122 -5.28 -5.01 -19.23
CA LYS A 122 -6.23 -5.59 -20.19
C LYS A 122 -7.53 -4.79 -20.27
N HIS A 123 -8.17 -4.60 -19.11
CA HIS A 123 -9.45 -3.91 -18.97
C HIS A 123 -9.38 -2.79 -17.93
N PRO A 124 -8.92 -1.59 -18.31
CA PRO A 124 -8.83 -0.45 -17.39
C PRO A 124 -10.19 -0.02 -16.81
N ASP A 125 -11.28 -0.28 -17.54
CA ASP A 125 -12.66 0.02 -17.13
C ASP A 125 -13.17 -0.90 -16.00
N LYS A 126 -12.50 -2.03 -15.76
CA LYS A 126 -12.81 -2.94 -14.65
C LYS A 126 -12.09 -2.57 -13.35
N ILE A 127 -11.12 -1.66 -13.41
CA ILE A 127 -10.48 -1.11 -12.20
C ILE A 127 -11.50 -0.27 -11.45
N ALA A 128 -11.57 -0.45 -10.14
CA ALA A 128 -12.55 0.16 -9.23
C ALA A 128 -14.02 -0.24 -9.47
N VAL A 129 -14.28 -1.28 -10.27
CA VAL A 129 -15.58 -1.96 -10.37
C VAL A 129 -15.51 -3.30 -9.64
N PRO A 130 -16.25 -3.52 -8.53
CA PRO A 130 -16.22 -4.78 -7.81
C PRO A 130 -16.51 -5.97 -8.73
N SER A 131 -15.69 -7.02 -8.65
CA SER A 131 -15.95 -8.26 -9.38
C SER A 131 -16.97 -9.10 -8.63
N VAL A 132 -17.95 -9.64 -9.36
CA VAL A 132 -18.99 -10.55 -8.84
C VAL A 132 -18.67 -12.02 -9.12
N ARG A 133 -17.46 -12.33 -9.61
CA ARG A 133 -17.09 -13.70 -10.03
C ARG A 133 -17.14 -14.69 -8.87
N ASN A 134 -16.57 -14.33 -7.72
CA ASN A 134 -16.57 -15.19 -6.53
C ASN A 134 -17.99 -15.34 -5.95
N ASP A 135 -18.76 -14.25 -5.92
CA ASP A 135 -20.16 -14.27 -5.49
C ASP A 135 -21.00 -15.21 -6.36
N ALA A 136 -20.86 -15.10 -7.68
CA ALA A 136 -21.58 -15.94 -8.63
C ALA A 136 -21.18 -17.41 -8.50
N ALA A 137 -19.89 -17.71 -8.38
CA ALA A 137 -19.39 -19.07 -8.20
C ALA A 137 -19.90 -19.70 -6.90
N PHE A 138 -19.89 -18.95 -5.80
CA PHE A 138 -20.43 -19.39 -4.52
C PHE A 138 -21.94 -19.65 -4.60
N LEU A 139 -22.72 -18.66 -5.07
CA LEU A 139 -24.18 -18.78 -5.17
C LEU A 139 -24.59 -19.92 -6.10
N PHE A 140 -23.96 -20.05 -7.26
CA PHE A 140 -24.23 -21.15 -8.18
C PHE A 140 -23.92 -22.50 -7.52
N SER A 141 -22.78 -22.63 -6.85
CA SER A 141 -22.38 -23.88 -6.18
C SER A 141 -23.34 -24.26 -5.06
N VAL A 142 -23.73 -23.30 -4.22
CA VAL A 142 -24.69 -23.53 -3.13
C VAL A 142 -26.06 -23.91 -3.71
N VAL A 143 -26.59 -23.16 -4.66
CA VAL A 143 -27.93 -23.41 -5.23
C VAL A 143 -27.96 -24.75 -5.97
N ALA A 144 -26.97 -25.03 -6.81
CA ALA A 144 -26.91 -26.26 -7.59
C ALA A 144 -26.75 -27.48 -6.69
N SER A 145 -25.81 -27.45 -5.73
CA SER A 145 -25.58 -28.56 -4.81
C SER A 145 -26.78 -28.82 -3.90
N THR A 146 -27.36 -27.78 -3.31
CA THR A 146 -28.53 -27.93 -2.43
C THR A 146 -29.76 -28.41 -3.21
N SER A 147 -29.94 -27.96 -4.46
CA SER A 147 -31.05 -28.40 -5.30
C SER A 147 -30.92 -29.88 -5.68
N ILE A 148 -29.74 -30.34 -6.11
CA ILE A 148 -29.49 -31.75 -6.43
C ILE A 148 -29.66 -32.61 -5.17
N LEU A 149 -29.04 -32.21 -4.06
CA LEU A 149 -29.13 -32.94 -2.80
C LEU A 149 -30.56 -32.99 -2.26
N ALA A 150 -31.34 -31.90 -2.38
CA ALA A 150 -32.73 -31.89 -1.96
C ALA A 150 -33.58 -32.88 -2.77
N VAL A 151 -33.39 -32.98 -4.09
CA VAL A 151 -34.10 -33.95 -4.94
C VAL A 151 -33.73 -35.38 -4.58
N LEU A 152 -32.44 -35.67 -4.36
CA LEU A 152 -31.95 -36.98 -3.95
C LEU A 152 -32.45 -37.36 -2.56
N ALA A 153 -32.41 -36.43 -1.61
CA ALA A 153 -32.89 -36.64 -0.25
C ALA A 153 -34.41 -36.90 -0.23
N GLY A 154 -35.15 -36.36 -1.20
CA GLY A 154 -36.58 -36.62 -1.38
C GLY A 154 -36.92 -38.07 -1.71
N GLN A 155 -35.94 -38.89 -2.10
CA GLN A 155 -36.11 -40.33 -2.34
C GLN A 155 -36.01 -41.17 -1.06
N LEU A 156 -35.72 -40.55 0.09
CA LEU A 156 -35.65 -41.25 1.37
C LEU A 156 -37.04 -41.73 1.82
N PRO A 157 -37.14 -42.89 2.47
CA PRO A 157 -38.42 -43.48 2.86
C PRO A 157 -39.09 -42.72 4.01
N GLY A 158 -40.42 -42.66 3.95
CA GLY A 158 -41.25 -42.00 4.95
C GLY A 158 -41.05 -40.49 4.98
N ASP A 159 -41.32 -39.88 6.13
CA ASP A 159 -41.28 -38.43 6.27
C ASP A 159 -39.86 -37.85 6.16
N TRP A 160 -38.82 -38.69 6.24
CA TRP A 160 -37.43 -38.27 6.06
C TRP A 160 -37.18 -37.66 4.69
N GLY A 161 -37.83 -38.17 3.63
CA GLY A 161 -37.72 -37.59 2.30
C GLY A 161 -38.20 -36.14 2.27
N PHE A 162 -39.38 -35.89 2.85
CA PHE A 162 -39.93 -34.55 3.01
C PHE A 162 -39.00 -33.65 3.85
N PHE A 163 -38.70 -34.02 5.09
CA PHE A 163 -37.95 -33.15 6.01
C PHE A 163 -36.54 -32.83 5.51
N SER A 164 -35.83 -33.80 4.95
CA SER A 164 -34.47 -33.61 4.47
C SER A 164 -34.40 -32.72 3.23
N SER A 165 -35.32 -32.87 2.27
CA SER A 165 -35.41 -32.00 1.09
C SER A 165 -35.64 -30.53 1.47
N TYR A 166 -36.57 -30.26 2.39
CA TYR A 166 -36.86 -28.89 2.84
C TYR A 166 -35.71 -28.31 3.66
N LEU A 167 -35.06 -29.10 4.51
CA LEU A 167 -33.90 -28.64 5.29
C LEU A 167 -32.74 -28.24 4.38
N ILE A 168 -32.42 -29.08 3.37
CA ILE A 168 -31.34 -28.82 2.41
C ILE A 168 -31.70 -27.64 1.51
N GLY A 169 -32.91 -27.58 0.97
CA GLY A 169 -33.38 -26.45 0.15
C GLY A 169 -33.40 -25.13 0.95
N GLY A 170 -33.71 -25.19 2.23
CA GLY A 170 -33.70 -24.07 3.16
C GLY A 170 -32.33 -23.41 3.33
N ILE A 171 -31.23 -24.12 3.08
CA ILE A 171 -29.87 -23.56 3.11
C ILE A 171 -29.73 -22.39 2.12
N THR A 172 -30.31 -22.50 0.92
CA THR A 172 -30.28 -21.42 -0.07
C THR A 172 -31.02 -20.18 0.43
N LEU A 173 -32.15 -20.36 1.12
CA LEU A 173 -32.89 -19.26 1.73
C LEU A 173 -32.10 -18.62 2.88
N ALA A 174 -31.41 -19.43 3.68
CA ALA A 174 -30.55 -18.94 4.76
C ALA A 174 -29.38 -18.11 4.20
N VAL A 175 -28.72 -18.57 3.12
CA VAL A 175 -27.67 -17.82 2.44
C VAL A 175 -28.19 -16.50 1.90
N LEU A 176 -29.37 -16.48 1.27
CA LEU A 176 -30.02 -15.25 0.81
C LEU A 176 -30.32 -14.29 1.97
N ALA A 177 -30.82 -14.83 3.10
CA ALA A 177 -31.11 -14.05 4.29
C ALA A 177 -29.84 -13.43 4.90
N VAL A 178 -28.74 -14.17 4.98
CA VAL A 178 -27.44 -13.65 5.45
C VAL A 178 -26.90 -12.60 4.48
N GLY A 179 -26.96 -12.85 3.16
CA GLY A 179 -26.54 -11.86 2.16
C GLY A 179 -27.31 -10.55 2.25
N SER A 180 -28.59 -10.61 2.64
CA SER A 180 -29.46 -9.42 2.79
C SER A 180 -29.26 -8.68 4.12
N THR A 181 -28.95 -9.39 5.20
CA THR A 181 -28.90 -8.82 6.57
C THR A 181 -27.49 -8.54 7.06
N ALA A 182 -26.51 -9.33 6.61
CA ALA A 182 -25.11 -9.29 7.03
C ALA A 182 -24.17 -9.55 5.84
N PRO A 183 -24.13 -8.66 4.83
CA PRO A 183 -23.35 -8.87 3.61
C PRO A 183 -21.84 -9.06 3.87
N GLY A 184 -21.29 -8.42 4.91
CA GLY A 184 -19.88 -8.61 5.30
C GLY A 184 -19.57 -10.03 5.80
N LEU A 185 -20.51 -10.69 6.47
CA LEU A 185 -20.33 -12.08 6.88
C LEU A 185 -20.35 -13.03 5.68
N LEU A 186 -21.23 -12.75 4.71
CA LEU A 186 -21.28 -13.51 3.47
C LEU A 186 -19.98 -13.37 2.67
N ALA A 187 -19.41 -12.16 2.58
CA ALA A 187 -18.12 -11.93 1.92
C ALA A 187 -17.00 -12.80 2.51
N VAL A 188 -16.89 -12.88 3.85
CA VAL A 188 -15.90 -13.74 4.52
C VAL A 188 -16.10 -15.22 4.18
N LEU A 189 -17.35 -15.69 4.08
CA LEU A 189 -17.65 -17.06 3.67
C LEU A 189 -17.29 -17.32 2.20
N ILE A 190 -17.57 -16.36 1.33
CA ILE A 190 -17.24 -16.42 -0.11
C ILE A 190 -15.74 -16.46 -0.33
N ASP A 191 -14.97 -15.66 0.41
CA ASP A 191 -13.50 -15.68 0.32
C ASP A 191 -12.93 -17.02 0.79
N LYS A 192 -13.43 -17.56 1.90
CA LYS A 192 -13.05 -18.90 2.38
C LYS A 192 -13.40 -20.00 1.38
N PHE A 193 -14.57 -19.91 0.75
CA PHE A 193 -14.97 -20.84 -0.31
C PHE A 193 -14.06 -20.72 -1.53
N SER A 194 -13.72 -19.49 -1.92
CA SER A 194 -12.92 -19.21 -3.12
C SER A 194 -11.49 -19.75 -3.00
N GLN A 195 -10.93 -19.83 -1.79
CA GLN A 195 -9.62 -20.42 -1.52
C GLN A 195 -9.54 -21.93 -1.83
N VAL A 196 -10.66 -22.63 -1.99
CA VAL A 196 -10.64 -24.03 -2.44
C VAL A 196 -10.20 -24.13 -3.91
N PHE A 197 -10.36 -23.06 -4.71
CA PHE A 197 -9.97 -23.05 -6.11
C PHE A 197 -8.49 -22.68 -6.28
N PRO A 198 -7.67 -23.53 -6.93
CA PRO A 198 -6.25 -23.23 -7.18
C PRO A 198 -6.01 -21.95 -7.97
N ASP A 199 -6.90 -21.62 -8.93
CA ASP A 199 -6.83 -20.39 -9.73
C ASP A 199 -6.95 -19.13 -8.87
N TYR A 200 -7.82 -19.16 -7.85
CA TYR A 200 -7.98 -18.05 -6.91
C TYR A 200 -6.72 -17.89 -6.04
N ARG A 201 -6.19 -18.99 -5.50
CA ARG A 201 -4.96 -18.95 -4.68
C ARG A 201 -3.75 -18.45 -5.47
N ASP A 202 -3.59 -18.89 -6.71
CA ASP A 202 -2.50 -18.45 -7.58
C ASP A 202 -2.59 -16.94 -7.85
N ARG A 203 -3.80 -16.46 -8.06
CA ARG A 203 -4.08 -15.05 -8.28
C ARG A 203 -3.76 -14.20 -7.05
N VAL A 204 -4.23 -14.58 -5.86
CA VAL A 204 -3.92 -13.83 -4.63
C VAL A 204 -2.42 -13.87 -4.33
N LEU A 205 -1.76 -15.00 -4.56
CA LEU A 205 -0.30 -15.08 -4.43
C LEU A 205 0.43 -14.07 -5.35
N LYS A 206 0.04 -13.97 -6.63
CA LYS A 206 0.60 -12.98 -7.56
C LYS A 206 0.30 -11.54 -7.13
N HIS A 207 -0.89 -11.32 -6.59
CA HIS A 207 -1.34 -10.03 -6.05
C HIS A 207 -0.46 -9.59 -4.87
N GLU A 208 -0.30 -10.44 -3.85
CA GLU A 208 0.54 -10.17 -2.67
C GLU A 208 2.03 -10.03 -3.05
N ALA A 209 2.52 -10.87 -3.96
CA ALA A 209 3.89 -10.73 -4.47
C ALA A 209 4.14 -9.38 -5.16
N ALA A 210 3.11 -8.79 -5.77
CA ALA A 210 3.25 -7.47 -6.37
C ALA A 210 3.38 -6.37 -5.31
N HIS A 211 2.58 -6.42 -4.25
CA HIS A 211 2.72 -5.52 -3.10
C HIS A 211 4.11 -5.61 -2.47
N PHE A 212 4.59 -6.84 -2.23
CA PHE A 212 5.93 -7.05 -1.69
C PHE A 212 6.99 -6.45 -2.64
N LEU A 213 7.00 -6.84 -3.92
CA LEU A 213 8.01 -6.38 -4.86
C LEU A 213 8.04 -4.84 -4.96
N LEU A 214 6.88 -4.19 -5.11
CA LEU A 214 6.84 -2.72 -5.23
C LEU A 214 7.23 -2.04 -3.92
N GLY A 215 6.81 -2.58 -2.77
CA GLY A 215 7.30 -2.11 -1.47
C GLY A 215 8.83 -2.16 -1.40
N TYR A 216 9.41 -3.28 -1.82
CA TYR A 216 10.85 -3.48 -1.83
C TYR A 216 11.59 -2.49 -2.75
N LEU A 217 11.14 -2.37 -3.99
CA LEU A 217 11.71 -1.48 -4.99
C LEU A 217 11.56 0.02 -4.63
N LEU A 218 10.52 0.39 -3.89
CA LEU A 218 10.26 1.76 -3.42
C LEU A 218 10.84 2.02 -2.02
N GLY A 219 11.55 1.04 -1.44
CA GLY A 219 12.21 1.16 -0.14
C GLY A 219 11.22 1.27 1.02
N VAL A 220 10.00 0.77 0.87
CA VAL A 220 9.00 0.63 1.92
C VAL A 220 9.22 -0.73 2.60
N PRO A 221 9.68 -0.77 3.87
CA PRO A 221 10.07 -1.99 4.58
C PRO A 221 8.90 -2.97 4.62
N VAL A 222 9.07 -4.15 4.03
CA VAL A 222 8.11 -5.25 4.09
C VAL A 222 8.44 -6.09 5.33
N THR A 223 7.46 -6.30 6.20
CA THR A 223 7.64 -6.95 7.51
C THR A 223 7.13 -8.37 7.56
N GLY A 224 6.27 -8.72 6.63
CA GLY A 224 5.71 -10.04 6.55
C GLY A 224 4.85 -10.16 5.33
N TYR A 225 4.58 -11.39 4.95
CA TYR A 225 3.50 -11.71 4.06
C TYR A 225 2.78 -12.91 4.66
N SER A 226 1.49 -12.99 4.40
CA SER A 226 0.69 -14.15 4.74
C SER A 226 0.00 -14.62 3.46
N VAL A 227 0.23 -15.89 3.12
CA VAL A 227 -0.52 -16.64 2.11
C VAL A 227 -1.42 -17.68 2.80
N GLU A 228 -1.59 -17.56 4.13
CA GLU A 228 -2.39 -18.49 4.90
C GLU A 228 -3.89 -18.21 4.73
N LEU A 229 -4.67 -19.28 4.64
CA LEU A 229 -6.10 -19.28 4.35
C LEU A 229 -6.87 -18.26 5.23
N GLY A 230 -7.34 -17.19 4.61
CA GLY A 230 -8.22 -16.18 5.23
C GLY A 230 -7.51 -15.04 5.96
N ARG A 231 -6.19 -14.89 5.77
CA ARG A 231 -5.38 -13.75 6.21
C ARG A 231 -4.38 -13.35 5.13
N GLU A 232 -4.81 -13.31 3.87
CA GLU A 232 -3.91 -12.96 2.78
C GLU A 232 -3.65 -11.44 2.82
N HIS A 233 -2.41 -11.07 3.13
CA HIS A 233 -1.97 -9.68 3.23
C HIS A 233 -0.45 -9.60 3.34
N THR A 234 0.18 -8.72 2.56
CA THR A 234 1.53 -8.24 2.83
C THR A 234 1.50 -7.19 3.94
N GLU A 235 2.19 -7.48 5.05
CA GLU A 235 2.41 -6.52 6.12
C GLU A 235 3.65 -5.68 5.80
N PHE A 236 3.51 -4.36 5.92
CA PHE A 236 4.61 -3.41 5.81
C PHE A 236 4.95 -2.81 7.17
N ALA A 237 6.21 -2.43 7.37
CA ALA A 237 6.67 -1.93 8.65
C ALA A 237 5.99 -0.61 9.02
N GLU A 238 5.34 -0.68 10.17
CA GLU A 238 4.68 0.43 10.84
C GLU A 238 5.64 1.59 11.17
N ALA A 239 6.96 1.40 11.25
CA ALA A 239 7.89 2.49 11.56
C ALA A 239 7.98 3.52 10.42
N LYS A 240 7.93 3.08 9.15
CA LYS A 240 7.89 4.01 8.02
C LYS A 240 6.46 4.46 7.72
N LEU A 241 5.49 3.57 7.90
CA LEU A 241 4.08 3.80 7.60
C LEU A 241 3.35 4.48 8.76
N GLN A 242 3.24 3.81 9.92
CA GLN A 242 2.53 4.22 11.13
C GLN A 242 3.16 5.38 11.90
N GLN A 243 4.48 5.48 12.05
CA GLN A 243 5.11 6.63 12.71
C GLN A 243 4.84 7.94 11.93
N ARG A 244 4.82 7.85 10.59
CA ARG A 244 4.40 8.93 9.67
C ARG A 244 2.89 9.00 9.45
N ILE A 245 2.15 8.02 9.96
CA ILE A 245 0.68 7.96 10.03
C ILE A 245 0.16 8.54 11.37
N ILE A 246 1.01 8.64 12.39
CA ILE A 246 0.75 9.31 13.66
C ILE A 246 1.07 10.81 13.52
N GLU A 247 2.15 11.15 12.81
CA GLU A 247 2.33 12.49 12.25
C GLU A 247 1.22 12.74 11.22
N ARG A 248 0.32 13.69 11.50
CA ARG A 248 -0.98 13.82 10.81
C ARG A 248 -0.90 14.21 9.33
N THR A 249 0.30 14.27 8.71
CA THR A 249 0.47 14.75 7.33
C THR A 249 1.67 14.12 6.62
N LEU A 250 1.44 13.50 5.46
CA LEU A 250 2.47 12.90 4.60
C LEU A 250 2.94 13.87 3.51
N SER A 251 4.22 13.85 3.13
CA SER A 251 4.73 14.58 1.96
C SER A 251 4.20 13.99 0.65
N ASP A 252 4.26 14.77 -0.43
CA ASP A 252 3.72 14.33 -1.71
C ASP A 252 4.48 13.11 -2.27
N GLU A 253 5.80 13.03 -2.03
CA GLU A 253 6.65 11.90 -2.44
C GLU A 253 6.34 10.61 -1.66
N GLU A 254 5.97 10.76 -0.39
CA GLU A 254 5.54 9.63 0.44
C GLU A 254 4.19 9.11 -0.01
N ILE A 255 3.25 10.02 -0.28
CA ILE A 255 1.95 9.67 -0.85
C ILE A 255 2.14 8.93 -2.17
N ASP A 256 3.05 9.39 -3.03
CA ASP A 256 3.34 8.74 -4.32
C ASP A 256 3.86 7.32 -4.12
N SER A 257 4.85 7.14 -3.25
CA SER A 257 5.43 5.82 -2.97
C SER A 257 4.41 4.85 -2.37
N LEU A 258 3.62 5.32 -1.40
CA LEU A 258 2.60 4.50 -0.74
C LEU A 258 1.40 4.22 -1.65
N ALA A 259 1.03 5.15 -2.52
CA ALA A 259 -0.02 4.94 -3.51
C ALA A 259 0.37 3.86 -4.52
N LEU A 260 1.63 3.84 -4.97
CA LEU A 260 2.15 2.78 -5.84
C LEU A 260 2.09 1.41 -5.19
N VAL A 261 2.50 1.33 -3.92
CA VAL A 261 2.43 0.07 -3.15
C VAL A 261 0.98 -0.35 -2.95
N ALA A 262 0.08 0.57 -2.60
CA ALA A 262 -1.34 0.27 -2.35
C ALA A 262 -2.07 -0.29 -3.57
N VAL A 263 -1.67 0.06 -4.80
CA VAL A 263 -2.30 -0.44 -6.03
C VAL A 263 -1.49 -1.51 -6.75
N ALA A 264 -0.42 -2.00 -6.14
CA ALA A 264 0.47 -2.98 -6.76
C ALA A 264 -0.26 -4.28 -7.12
N GLY A 265 -1.08 -4.81 -6.21
CA GLY A 265 -1.91 -5.99 -6.46
C GLY A 265 -2.92 -5.78 -7.58
N ILE A 266 -3.65 -4.66 -7.56
CA ILE A 266 -4.54 -4.22 -8.66
C ILE A 266 -3.81 -4.21 -10.00
N ALA A 267 -2.60 -3.64 -10.05
CA ALA A 267 -1.82 -3.53 -11.28
C ALA A 267 -1.34 -4.90 -11.77
N ALA A 268 -0.95 -5.82 -10.88
CA ALA A 268 -0.57 -7.18 -11.25
C ALA A 268 -1.76 -7.96 -11.80
N GLU A 269 -2.89 -7.92 -11.11
CA GLU A 269 -4.11 -8.59 -11.56
C GLU A 269 -4.62 -8.01 -12.89
N GLY A 270 -4.62 -6.69 -13.04
CA GLY A 270 -5.09 -6.01 -14.25
C GLY A 270 -4.23 -6.29 -15.49
N ARG A 271 -2.97 -6.70 -15.32
CA ARG A 271 -2.10 -7.12 -16.43
C ARG A 271 -2.32 -8.58 -16.84
N GLU A 272 -2.61 -9.44 -15.88
CA GLU A 272 -2.68 -10.89 -16.09
C GLU A 272 -4.10 -11.40 -16.37
N TYR A 273 -5.11 -10.83 -15.70
CA TYR A 273 -6.49 -11.30 -15.72
C TYR A 273 -7.44 -10.28 -16.36
N GLU A 274 -8.60 -10.76 -16.82
CA GLU A 274 -9.61 -9.90 -17.47
C GLU A 274 -10.37 -9.00 -16.49
N GLU A 275 -10.45 -9.41 -15.22
CA GLU A 275 -11.09 -8.65 -14.14
C GLU A 275 -10.19 -8.63 -12.93
N VAL A 276 -10.28 -7.58 -12.10
CA VAL A 276 -9.58 -7.40 -10.82
C VAL A 276 -10.56 -7.73 -9.67
N MET A 277 -10.14 -8.57 -8.72
CA MET A 277 -10.98 -9.15 -7.66
C MET A 277 -10.53 -8.61 -6.30
N GLY A 278 -9.23 -8.50 -6.05
CA GLY A 278 -8.67 -8.06 -4.75
C GLY A 278 -8.66 -6.54 -4.51
N GLN A 279 -9.24 -5.71 -5.39
CA GLN A 279 -9.00 -4.27 -5.37
C GLN A 279 -9.70 -3.45 -4.26
N THR A 280 -10.70 -4.01 -3.57
CA THR A 280 -11.54 -3.21 -2.65
C THR A 280 -10.72 -2.71 -1.45
N ALA A 281 -9.97 -3.58 -0.80
CA ALA A 281 -9.13 -3.22 0.35
C ALA A 281 -8.02 -2.22 -0.07
N ASP A 282 -7.33 -2.53 -1.16
CA ASP A 282 -6.30 -1.69 -1.79
C ASP A 282 -6.76 -0.26 -2.06
N LEU A 283 -7.95 -0.10 -2.66
CA LEU A 283 -8.51 1.21 -2.97
C LEU A 283 -8.93 1.97 -1.71
N PHE A 284 -9.43 1.27 -0.68
CA PHE A 284 -9.72 1.90 0.61
C PHE A 284 -8.45 2.38 1.31
N ASP A 285 -7.39 1.58 1.29
CA ASP A 285 -6.09 1.98 1.85
C ASP A 285 -5.50 3.15 1.07
N LEU A 286 -5.57 3.13 -0.27
CA LEU A 286 -5.18 4.28 -1.10
C LEU A 286 -5.97 5.54 -0.72
N GLN A 287 -7.31 5.45 -0.60
CA GLN A 287 -8.13 6.60 -0.20
C GLN A 287 -7.72 7.13 1.17
N ARG A 288 -7.50 6.24 2.15
CA ARG A 288 -7.03 6.61 3.49
C ARG A 288 -5.68 7.32 3.45
N LEU A 289 -4.77 6.88 2.58
CA LEU A 289 -3.47 7.53 2.36
C LEU A 289 -3.64 8.93 1.75
N LEU A 290 -4.43 9.06 0.67
CA LEU A 290 -4.65 10.33 -0.03
C LEU A 290 -5.29 11.40 0.87
N LEU A 291 -6.19 11.00 1.77
CA LEU A 291 -6.82 11.90 2.75
C LEU A 291 -5.84 12.50 3.76
N ARG A 292 -4.63 11.95 3.88
CA ARG A 292 -3.58 12.38 4.82
C ARG A 292 -2.47 13.18 4.14
N SER A 293 -2.63 13.47 2.85
CA SER A 293 -1.70 14.35 2.13
C SER A 293 -1.63 15.72 2.81
N ARG A 294 -0.42 16.28 2.93
CA ARG A 294 -0.22 17.68 3.33
C ARG A 294 -1.00 18.64 2.43
N THR A 295 -1.05 18.31 1.14
CA THR A 295 -1.78 19.05 0.12
C THR A 295 -3.18 18.45 -0.03
N ARG A 296 -4.23 19.23 0.24
CA ARG A 296 -5.60 18.74 0.06
C ARG A 296 -5.89 18.52 -1.42
N LEU A 297 -6.10 17.26 -1.80
CA LEU A 297 -6.42 16.87 -3.17
C LEU A 297 -7.93 16.94 -3.41
N SER A 298 -8.33 17.55 -4.52
CA SER A 298 -9.71 17.45 -5.02
C SER A 298 -10.01 16.03 -5.52
N ASP A 299 -11.28 15.68 -5.67
CA ASP A 299 -11.70 14.36 -6.15
C ASP A 299 -11.09 14.02 -7.52
N ALA A 300 -11.01 15.02 -8.42
CA ALA A 300 -10.38 14.86 -9.72
C ALA A 300 -8.87 14.57 -9.61
N GLN A 301 -8.19 15.21 -8.65
CA GLN A 301 -6.77 14.95 -8.40
C GLN A 301 -6.56 13.56 -7.78
N GLN A 302 -7.41 13.15 -6.85
CA GLN A 302 -7.35 11.81 -6.25
C GLN A 302 -7.54 10.72 -7.31
N GLN A 303 -8.55 10.86 -8.18
CA GLN A 303 -8.76 9.94 -9.30
C GLN A 303 -7.55 9.91 -10.26
N ASN A 304 -6.91 11.07 -10.50
CA ASN A 304 -5.71 11.10 -11.31
C ASN A 304 -4.54 10.40 -10.62
N VAL A 305 -4.35 10.57 -9.31
CA VAL A 305 -3.32 9.84 -8.55
C VAL A 305 -3.58 8.34 -8.62
N THR A 306 -4.81 7.88 -8.48
CA THR A 306 -5.14 6.45 -8.65
C THR A 306 -4.74 5.94 -10.04
N ARG A 307 -5.11 6.66 -11.12
CA ARG A 307 -4.74 6.26 -12.49
C ARG A 307 -3.24 6.25 -12.71
N TRP A 308 -2.54 7.30 -12.25
CA TRP A 308 -1.10 7.39 -12.34
C TRP A 308 -0.41 6.27 -11.54
N ALA A 309 -0.87 5.98 -10.32
CA ALA A 309 -0.29 4.95 -9.47
C ALA A 309 -0.44 3.57 -10.13
N VAL A 310 -1.62 3.23 -10.66
CA VAL A 310 -1.81 1.96 -11.38
C VAL A 310 -0.93 1.89 -12.63
N TRP A 311 -0.84 2.98 -13.40
CA TRP A 311 0.01 3.04 -14.59
C TRP A 311 1.49 2.79 -14.27
N ALA A 312 1.99 3.49 -13.25
CA ALA A 312 3.37 3.40 -12.82
C ALA A 312 3.68 2.04 -12.17
N ALA A 313 2.77 1.53 -11.34
CA ALA A 313 2.90 0.19 -10.75
C ALA A 313 2.93 -0.91 -11.82
N ALA A 314 2.04 -0.84 -12.81
CA ALA A 314 2.03 -1.75 -13.96
C ALA A 314 3.32 -1.65 -14.79
N GLY A 315 3.84 -0.43 -14.97
CA GLY A 315 5.13 -0.19 -15.61
C GLY A 315 6.29 -0.84 -14.86
N LEU A 316 6.34 -0.69 -13.53
CA LEU A 316 7.35 -1.32 -12.68
C LEU A 316 7.27 -2.85 -12.72
N LEU A 317 6.06 -3.41 -12.61
CA LEU A 317 5.84 -4.86 -12.73
C LEU A 317 6.19 -5.40 -14.12
N ARG A 318 6.11 -4.56 -15.17
CA ARG A 318 6.55 -4.96 -16.51
C ARG A 318 8.07 -4.99 -16.59
N THR A 319 8.74 -3.98 -16.05
CA THR A 319 10.21 -3.89 -16.04
C THR A 319 10.82 -5.00 -15.18
N HIS A 320 10.21 -5.30 -14.03
CA HIS A 320 10.69 -6.28 -13.05
C HIS A 320 9.89 -7.60 -13.09
N ALA A 321 9.50 -8.05 -14.28
CA ALA A 321 8.67 -9.24 -14.43
C ALA A 321 9.37 -10.53 -13.96
N LYS A 322 10.71 -10.61 -14.11
CA LYS A 322 11.48 -11.77 -13.66
C LYS A 322 11.54 -11.84 -12.14
N GLU A 323 11.76 -10.71 -11.49
CA GLU A 323 11.77 -10.57 -10.04
C GLU A 323 10.41 -10.91 -9.45
N HIS A 324 9.33 -10.43 -10.07
CA HIS A 324 7.96 -10.77 -9.65
C HIS A 324 7.72 -12.29 -9.74
N GLY A 325 8.11 -12.93 -10.85
CA GLY A 325 8.00 -14.37 -11.01
C GLY A 325 8.82 -15.16 -9.99
N ALA A 326 10.07 -14.77 -9.75
CA ALA A 326 10.92 -15.42 -8.75
C ALA A 326 10.37 -15.27 -7.33
N LEU A 327 9.81 -14.10 -7.01
CA LEU A 327 9.18 -13.84 -5.72
C LEU A 327 7.89 -14.64 -5.54
N VAL A 328 7.05 -14.76 -6.57
CA VAL A 328 5.86 -15.61 -6.55
C VAL A 328 6.24 -17.05 -6.22
N GLU A 329 7.29 -17.60 -6.84
CA GLU A 329 7.74 -18.97 -6.57
C GLU A 329 8.39 -19.15 -5.19
N ALA A 330 9.06 -18.11 -4.66
CA ALA A 330 9.53 -18.12 -3.28
C ALA A 330 8.35 -18.12 -2.29
N MET A 331 7.39 -17.22 -2.48
CA MET A 331 6.21 -17.11 -1.63
C MET A 331 5.33 -18.37 -1.70
N ARG A 332 5.19 -19.00 -2.87
CA ARG A 332 4.47 -20.26 -3.08
C ARG A 332 5.00 -21.39 -2.19
N ARG A 333 6.32 -21.42 -1.98
CA ARG A 333 7.00 -22.42 -1.14
C ARG A 333 6.96 -22.08 0.35
N GLY A 334 6.39 -20.93 0.73
CA GLY A 334 6.40 -20.46 2.12
C GLY A 334 7.79 -20.04 2.59
N ALA A 335 8.60 -19.46 1.70
CA ALA A 335 9.94 -18.99 1.99
C ALA A 335 9.99 -17.91 3.10
N SER A 336 11.14 -17.74 3.74
CA SER A 336 11.32 -16.67 4.73
C SER A 336 11.36 -15.29 4.06
N MET A 337 11.29 -14.21 4.86
CA MET A 337 11.41 -12.85 4.34
C MET A 337 12.75 -12.64 3.64
N ALA A 338 13.83 -13.15 4.23
CA ALA A 338 15.16 -13.07 3.67
C ALA A 338 15.29 -13.86 2.37
N GLU A 339 14.73 -15.07 2.29
CA GLU A 339 14.72 -15.88 1.08
C GLU A 339 13.93 -15.19 -0.06
N CYS A 340 12.81 -14.54 0.25
CA CYS A 340 12.06 -13.74 -0.72
C CYS A 340 12.89 -12.56 -1.24
N VAL A 341 13.58 -11.82 -0.37
CA VAL A 341 14.48 -10.73 -0.79
C VAL A 341 15.63 -11.26 -1.65
N GLN A 342 16.23 -12.38 -1.27
CA GLN A 342 17.27 -13.03 -2.06
C GLN A 342 16.76 -13.43 -3.45
N ALA A 343 15.53 -13.93 -3.55
CA ALA A 343 14.92 -14.28 -4.85
C ALA A 343 14.80 -13.05 -5.77
N ILE A 344 14.39 -11.89 -5.23
CA ILE A 344 14.30 -10.63 -6.00
C ILE A 344 15.68 -10.18 -6.51
N GLU A 345 16.70 -10.20 -5.65
CA GLU A 345 18.06 -9.80 -6.00
C GLU A 345 18.76 -10.79 -6.96
N ALA A 346 18.39 -12.07 -6.90
CA ALA A 346 18.97 -13.12 -7.75
C ALA A 346 18.31 -13.22 -9.14
N ALA A 347 17.05 -12.77 -9.31
CA ALA A 347 16.28 -12.99 -10.54
C ALA A 347 16.80 -12.29 -11.82
N ASP A 348 17.78 -11.40 -11.68
CA ASP A 348 18.40 -10.66 -12.79
C ASP A 348 19.89 -11.01 -12.99
N LYS A 349 20.38 -12.05 -12.28
CA LYS A 349 21.68 -12.70 -12.54
C LYS A 349 21.51 -13.84 -13.53
#